data_AF-A0A4S4L3B2-F1
#
_entry.id   AF-A0A4S4L3B2-F1
#
_cell.length_a   1.000
_cell.length_b   1.000
_cell.length_c   1.000
_cell.angle_alpha   90.00
_cell.angle_beta   90.00
_cell.angle_gamma   90.00
#
_symmetry.space_group_name_H-M   'P 1'
#
loop_
_entity.id
_entity.type
_entity.pdbx_description
1 polymer ?
#
loop_
_entity_poly.entity_id
_entity_poly.type
_entity_poly.pdbx_seq_one_letter_code
_entity_poly.pdbx_strand_id
1 'polypeptide(L)'
;MTLTFSLSVLPDDRGNGDLTFEESKTHFTAWALMKSPLLIGTDLPSITSESLEILTNKEIIAISQDPVVGTGVTPFRWGINPDWTLNASYPAQYWSGKSQNGTVFMLLNFFDEPADMFFSLTESPWIRAGRQYSVRDLWAHTNNGTAVRNFTAKAVPPHGVAALLLQDAGDEPGGIYPPCAVIEWCMAPNGTRLHLSGEEYVRTLWELPSEPEILVDVGVDAVRGGGGVVGESVSITGPSALS
;
A
#
# COMPACT_ATOMS: atom_id res chain seq x y z
N MET A 1 23.30 -17.46 -2.65
CA MET A 1 24.07 -16.63 -1.70
C MET A 1 23.09 -16.20 -0.63
N THR A 2 23.00 -16.95 0.46
CA THR A 2 22.02 -16.70 1.53
C THR A 2 22.69 -15.79 2.54
N LEU A 3 22.33 -14.51 2.54
CA LEU A 3 22.73 -13.59 3.59
C LEU A 3 21.89 -13.91 4.83
N THR A 4 22.44 -14.72 5.72
CA THR A 4 21.87 -14.94 7.06
C THR A 4 22.18 -13.70 7.90
N PHE A 5 21.25 -12.76 7.96
CA PHE A 5 21.25 -11.77 9.04
C PHE A 5 20.46 -12.37 10.20
N SER A 6 21.11 -12.47 11.36
CA SER A 6 20.45 -12.78 12.61
C SER A 6 19.58 -11.59 13.01
N LEU A 7 18.34 -11.81 13.47
CA LEU A 7 17.55 -10.78 14.13
C LEU A 7 18.14 -10.58 15.55
N SER A 8 19.33 -9.99 15.61
CA SER A 8 20.08 -9.71 16.83
C SER A 8 20.00 -8.24 17.24
N VAL A 9 18.93 -7.55 16.84
CA VAL A 9 18.73 -6.13 17.18
C VAL A 9 17.27 -5.95 17.59
N LEU A 10 17.02 -6.26 18.86
CA LEU A 10 15.75 -6.04 19.55
C LEU A 10 16.04 -5.00 20.66
N PRO A 11 15.03 -4.24 21.10
CA PRO A 11 15.24 -3.16 22.06
C PRO A 11 15.64 -3.74 23.43
N ASP A 12 16.80 -3.33 23.95
CA ASP A 12 17.21 -3.50 25.35
C ASP A 12 17.05 -2.17 26.08
N ASP A 13 16.19 -2.13 27.09
CA ASP A 13 15.82 -0.95 27.89
C ASP A 13 17.01 -0.37 28.69
N ARG A 14 18.21 -0.94 28.55
CA ARG A 14 19.44 -0.57 29.27
C ARG A 14 20.24 0.56 28.62
N GLY A 15 19.81 1.09 27.48
CA GLY A 15 20.35 2.33 26.91
C GLY A 15 21.84 2.31 26.55
N ASN A 16 22.38 1.14 26.19
CA ASN A 16 23.83 0.93 26.01
C ASN A 16 24.30 0.88 24.54
N GLY A 17 23.47 1.34 23.59
CA GLY A 17 23.78 1.40 22.15
C GLY A 17 22.85 0.62 21.23
N ASP A 18 21.69 0.18 21.71
CA ASP A 18 20.69 -0.62 20.98
C ASP A 18 19.56 0.22 20.36
N LEU A 19 18.86 -0.36 19.37
CA LEU A 19 17.73 0.25 18.67
C LEU A 19 16.60 0.61 19.64
N THR A 20 15.96 1.75 19.40
CA THR A 20 14.71 2.12 20.05
C THR A 20 13.58 1.15 19.70
N PHE A 21 12.47 1.23 20.44
CA PHE A 21 11.27 0.44 20.14
C PHE A 21 10.78 0.63 18.69
N GLU A 22 10.67 1.87 18.23
CA GLU A 22 10.21 2.19 16.86
C GLU A 22 11.19 1.71 15.79
N GLU A 23 12.50 1.84 16.03
CA GLU A 23 13.51 1.30 15.11
C GLU A 23 13.47 -0.22 15.03
N SER A 24 13.25 -0.90 16.15
CA SER A 24 13.14 -2.35 16.22
C SER A 24 11.86 -2.87 15.55
N LYS A 25 10.76 -2.14 15.72
CA LYS A 25 9.48 -2.35 15.04
C LYS A 25 9.63 -2.20 13.53
N THR A 26 10.34 -1.15 13.09
CA THR A 26 10.72 -0.91 11.69
C THR A 26 11.55 -2.06 11.13
N HIS A 27 12.61 -2.45 11.84
CA HIS A 27 13.50 -3.52 11.43
C HIS A 27 12.76 -4.86 11.26
N PHE A 28 11.99 -5.27 12.28
CA PHE A 28 11.20 -6.50 12.23
C PHE A 28 10.19 -6.48 11.08
N THR A 29 9.45 -5.38 10.92
CA THR A 29 8.46 -5.22 9.85
C THR A 29 9.12 -5.36 8.47
N ALA A 30 10.22 -4.65 8.24
CA ALA A 30 10.94 -4.71 6.98
C ALA A 30 11.46 -6.13 6.70
N TRP A 31 12.07 -6.77 7.69
CA TRP A 31 12.60 -8.13 7.57
C TRP A 31 11.50 -9.15 7.22
N ALA A 32 10.37 -9.08 7.92
CA ALA A 32 9.25 -9.97 7.75
C ALA A 32 8.54 -9.77 6.40
N LEU A 33 8.26 -8.53 6.02
CA LEU A 33 7.54 -8.19 4.79
C LEU A 33 8.40 -8.37 3.52
N MET A 34 9.73 -8.28 3.65
CA MET A 34 10.66 -8.72 2.58
C MET A 34 10.79 -10.25 2.48
N LYS A 35 10.09 -11.01 3.33
CA LYS A 35 10.11 -12.49 3.40
C LYS A 35 11.49 -13.07 3.66
N SER A 36 12.25 -12.39 4.50
CA SER A 36 13.52 -12.92 5.00
C SER A 36 13.27 -13.93 6.14
N PRO A 37 14.16 -14.93 6.36
CA PRO A 37 14.03 -15.86 7.48
C PRO A 37 13.99 -15.12 8.83
N LEU A 38 12.97 -15.44 9.64
CA LEU A 38 12.79 -14.88 10.98
C LEU A 38 13.49 -15.78 12.01
N LEU A 39 14.78 -15.51 12.25
CA LEU A 39 15.59 -16.23 13.24
C LEU A 39 15.83 -15.35 14.46
N ILE A 40 15.30 -15.76 15.62
CA ILE A 40 15.45 -15.02 16.87
C ILE A 40 16.88 -15.18 17.40
N GLY A 41 17.59 -14.06 17.56
CA GLY A 41 18.97 -14.03 18.04
C GLY A 41 19.15 -13.54 19.47
N THR A 42 18.06 -13.37 20.24
CA THR A 42 18.09 -12.82 21.62
C THR A 42 17.99 -13.91 22.69
N ASP A 43 18.39 -13.57 23.92
CA ASP A 43 18.24 -14.41 25.10
C ASP A 43 16.77 -14.44 25.57
N LEU A 44 16.03 -15.48 25.17
CA LEU A 44 14.59 -15.61 25.44
C LEU A 44 14.21 -15.52 26.93
N PRO A 45 14.97 -16.09 27.89
CA PRO A 45 14.69 -15.93 29.32
C PRO A 45 14.74 -14.48 29.82
N SER A 46 15.47 -13.58 29.16
CA SER A 46 15.64 -12.19 29.56
C SER A 46 14.97 -11.18 28.60
N ILE A 47 14.09 -11.65 27.71
CA ILE A 47 13.40 -10.80 26.74
C ILE A 47 12.51 -9.75 27.40
N THR A 48 12.56 -8.51 26.90
CA THR A 48 11.69 -7.43 27.32
C THR A 48 10.27 -7.62 26.79
N SER A 49 9.26 -7.03 27.43
CA SER A 49 7.87 -7.11 26.96
C SER A 49 7.70 -6.45 25.59
N GLU A 50 8.42 -5.36 25.33
CA GLU A 50 8.41 -4.65 24.04
C GLU A 50 8.98 -5.52 22.92
N SER A 51 10.13 -6.17 23.16
CA SER A 51 10.70 -7.13 22.22
C SER A 51 9.76 -8.29 21.93
N LEU A 52 9.10 -8.82 22.97
CA LEU A 52 8.16 -9.92 22.84
C LEU A 52 6.93 -9.50 22.03
N GLU A 53 6.40 -8.29 22.22
CA GLU A 53 5.30 -7.73 21.44
C GLU A 53 5.66 -7.70 19.95
N ILE A 54 6.84 -7.19 19.61
CA ILE A 54 7.33 -7.12 18.23
C ILE A 54 7.42 -8.54 17.62
N LEU A 55 8.11 -9.46 18.31
CA LEU A 55 8.35 -10.82 17.83
C LEU A 55 7.09 -11.68 17.72
N THR A 56 6.00 -11.31 18.40
CA THR A 56 4.76 -12.09 18.45
C THR A 56 3.63 -11.48 17.63
N ASN A 57 3.89 -10.42 16.85
CA ASN A 57 2.90 -9.84 15.95
C ASN A 57 2.45 -10.85 14.88
N LYS A 58 1.31 -11.49 15.13
CA LYS A 58 0.78 -12.59 14.32
C LYS A 58 0.43 -12.17 12.90
N GLU A 59 0.04 -10.92 12.68
CA GLU A 59 -0.42 -10.47 11.37
C GLU A 59 0.76 -10.25 10.41
N ILE A 60 1.82 -9.62 10.91
CA ILE A 60 3.06 -9.45 10.14
C ILE A 60 3.71 -10.82 9.88
N ILE A 61 3.73 -11.71 10.87
CA ILE A 61 4.24 -13.08 10.70
C ILE A 61 3.41 -13.85 9.67
N ALA A 62 2.08 -13.73 9.69
CA ALA A 62 1.21 -14.40 8.72
C ALA A 62 1.49 -13.95 7.28
N ILE A 63 1.81 -12.67 7.06
CA ILE A 63 2.22 -12.16 5.75
C ILE A 63 3.60 -12.69 5.34
N SER A 64 4.54 -12.75 6.29
CA SER A 64 5.88 -13.31 6.05
C SER A 64 5.82 -14.79 5.67
N GLN A 65 4.95 -15.55 6.33
CA GLN A 65 4.77 -17.00 6.18
C GLN A 65 3.56 -17.35 5.29
N ASP A 66 3.19 -16.45 4.38
CA ASP A 66 2.06 -16.62 3.47
C ASP A 66 2.26 -17.86 2.58
N PRO A 67 1.36 -18.87 2.65
CA PRO A 67 1.53 -20.11 1.90
C PRO A 67 1.20 -19.97 0.41
N VAL A 68 0.53 -18.88 0.01
CA VAL A 68 0.07 -18.66 -1.37
C VAL A 68 0.99 -17.69 -2.10
N VAL A 69 1.33 -16.57 -1.46
CA VAL A 69 2.21 -15.56 -2.05
C VAL A 69 3.63 -15.79 -1.55
N GLY A 70 4.58 -16.07 -2.44
CA GLY A 70 5.99 -16.25 -2.08
C GLY A 70 6.85 -14.99 -2.18
N THR A 71 6.35 -13.93 -2.82
CA THR A 71 7.11 -12.69 -3.07
C THR A 71 7.01 -11.73 -1.87
N GLY A 72 8.12 -11.08 -1.53
CA GLY A 72 8.15 -9.99 -0.55
C GLY A 72 7.64 -8.67 -1.14
N VAL A 73 7.56 -7.65 -0.28
CA VAL A 73 7.25 -6.27 -0.71
C VAL A 73 8.37 -5.70 -1.58
N THR A 74 8.01 -4.86 -2.53
CA THR A 74 8.93 -4.15 -3.43
C THR A 74 8.75 -2.64 -3.29
N PRO A 75 9.81 -1.83 -3.45
CA PRO A 75 9.71 -0.40 -3.33
C PRO A 75 8.97 0.14 -4.56
N PHE A 76 8.02 1.04 -4.35
CA PHE A 76 7.34 1.76 -5.43
C PHE A 76 7.69 3.25 -5.44
N ARG A 77 8.28 3.78 -4.36
CA ARG A 77 8.77 5.16 -4.29
C ARG A 77 9.87 5.32 -3.24
N TRP A 78 10.93 6.05 -3.59
CA TRP A 78 12.06 6.29 -2.69
C TRP A 78 11.82 7.41 -1.66
N GLY A 79 10.87 8.30 -1.92
CA GLY A 79 10.51 9.39 -1.01
C GLY A 79 11.41 10.60 -1.21
N ILE A 80 12.28 10.89 -0.23
CA ILE A 80 13.20 12.05 -0.28
C ILE A 80 14.21 11.95 -1.43
N ASN A 81 14.57 10.74 -1.83
CA ASN A 81 15.50 10.50 -2.91
C ASN A 81 14.76 10.20 -4.22
N PRO A 82 15.37 10.50 -5.38
CA PRO A 82 14.90 9.98 -6.65
C PRO A 82 14.81 8.45 -6.63
N ASP A 83 13.88 7.89 -7.40
CA ASP A 83 13.73 6.44 -7.49
C ASP A 83 15.03 5.76 -7.95
N TRP A 84 15.27 4.55 -7.46
CA TRP A 84 16.49 3.77 -7.65
C TRP A 84 17.79 4.38 -7.06
N THR A 85 17.68 5.37 -6.17
CA THR A 85 18.85 5.89 -5.46
C THR A 85 19.34 4.90 -4.40
N LEU A 86 20.65 4.60 -4.43
CA LEU A 86 21.32 3.85 -3.37
C LEU A 86 21.81 4.82 -2.29
N ASN A 87 21.13 4.86 -1.15
CA ASN A 87 21.51 5.67 0.00
C ASN A 87 21.32 4.85 1.27
N ALA A 88 22.40 4.67 2.05
CA ALA A 88 22.38 3.84 3.25
C ALA A 88 21.61 4.50 4.41
N SER A 89 21.61 5.83 4.49
CA SER A 89 20.89 6.57 5.54
C SER A 89 19.42 6.79 5.18
N TYR A 90 19.11 6.93 3.90
CA TYR A 90 17.75 7.19 3.40
C TYR A 90 17.40 6.23 2.26
N PRO A 91 17.19 4.94 2.54
CA PRO A 91 16.75 3.99 1.51
C PRO A 91 15.29 4.28 1.11
N ALA A 92 14.72 3.42 0.26
CA ALA A 92 13.35 3.61 -0.19
C ALA A 92 12.35 3.65 0.98
N GLN A 93 11.42 4.60 0.96
CA GLN A 93 10.46 4.82 2.04
C GLN A 93 9.13 4.08 1.84
N TYR A 94 8.72 3.83 0.59
CA TYR A 94 7.39 3.34 0.26
C TYR A 94 7.47 1.98 -0.43
N TRP A 95 6.89 0.97 0.21
CA TRP A 95 6.93 -0.41 -0.25
C TRP A 95 5.53 -1.02 -0.29
N SER A 96 5.30 -1.89 -1.27
CA SER A 96 4.06 -2.65 -1.33
C SER A 96 4.25 -4.04 -1.91
N GLY A 97 3.37 -4.98 -1.55
CA GLY A 97 3.43 -6.36 -1.99
C GLY A 97 2.08 -7.05 -1.89
N LYS A 98 1.90 -8.13 -2.66
CA LYS A 98 0.72 -8.99 -2.53
C LYS A 98 0.84 -9.87 -1.28
N SER A 99 -0.32 -10.18 -0.70
CA SER A 99 -0.55 -11.26 0.25
C SER A 99 -1.87 -11.95 -0.14
N GLN A 100 -2.07 -13.18 0.32
CA GLN A 100 -3.31 -13.92 0.19
C GLN A 100 -4.54 -13.09 0.60
N ASN A 101 -4.39 -12.24 1.61
CA ASN A 101 -5.49 -11.48 2.19
C ASN A 101 -5.65 -10.06 1.62
N GLY A 102 -4.79 -9.62 0.69
CA GLY A 102 -4.84 -8.27 0.12
C GLY A 102 -3.47 -7.74 -0.24
N THR A 103 -3.35 -6.42 -0.37
CA THR A 103 -2.08 -5.75 -0.66
C THR A 103 -1.53 -5.15 0.61
N VAL A 104 -0.28 -5.49 0.94
CA VAL A 104 0.42 -5.00 2.12
C VAL A 104 1.24 -3.78 1.73
N PHE A 105 1.20 -2.75 2.57
CA PHE A 105 1.98 -1.53 2.46
C PHE A 105 2.89 -1.36 3.67
N MET A 106 4.11 -0.93 3.42
CA MET A 106 5.08 -0.58 4.45
C MET A 106 5.63 0.81 4.13
N LEU A 107 5.42 1.73 5.06
CA LEU A 107 5.87 3.12 4.97
C LEU A 107 6.90 3.35 6.08
N LEU A 108 8.10 3.73 5.69
CA LEU A 108 9.25 3.89 6.58
C LEU A 108 9.56 5.38 6.78
N ASN A 109 9.44 5.86 8.01
CA ASN A 109 9.86 7.20 8.36
C ASN A 109 11.34 7.17 8.78
N PHE A 110 12.24 7.70 7.96
CA PHE A 110 13.67 7.80 8.30
C PHE A 110 14.07 9.15 8.90
N PHE A 111 13.09 10.01 9.23
CA PHE A 111 13.36 11.29 9.86
C PHE A 111 13.44 11.14 11.39
N ASP A 112 14.20 12.03 12.03
CA ASP A 112 14.30 12.16 13.49
C ASP A 112 13.03 12.81 14.12
N GLU A 113 12.01 13.10 13.32
CA GLU A 113 10.74 13.69 13.75
C GLU A 113 9.52 12.92 13.19
N PRO A 114 8.35 13.01 13.86
CA PRO A 114 7.14 12.40 13.33
C PRO A 114 6.76 12.97 11.96
N ALA A 115 6.39 12.11 11.02
CA ALA A 115 6.08 12.51 9.65
C ALA A 115 4.72 11.98 9.17
N ASP A 116 4.02 12.79 8.38
CA ASP A 116 2.85 12.36 7.63
C ASP A 116 3.30 11.72 6.30
N MET A 117 2.98 10.45 6.10
CA MET A 117 3.36 9.71 4.90
C MET A 117 2.14 9.51 3.98
N PHE A 118 2.08 10.32 2.93
CA PHE A 118 1.01 10.31 1.94
C PHE A 118 1.40 9.48 0.71
N PHE A 119 0.49 8.70 0.14
CA PHE A 119 0.66 8.11 -1.20
C PHE A 119 -0.68 7.97 -1.93
N SER A 120 -0.62 7.98 -3.25
CA SER A 120 -1.77 7.63 -4.10
C SER A 120 -1.80 6.11 -4.27
N LEU A 121 -2.98 5.50 -4.15
CA LEU A 121 -3.14 4.05 -4.20
C LEU A 121 -2.65 3.47 -5.54
N THR A 122 -2.81 4.22 -6.63
CA THR A 122 -2.37 3.85 -7.99
C THR A 122 -0.86 3.89 -8.18
N GLU A 123 -0.08 4.42 -7.23
CA GLU A 123 1.39 4.30 -7.26
C GLU A 123 1.85 2.86 -6.98
N SER A 124 1.03 2.06 -6.29
CA SER A 124 1.33 0.65 -6.07
C SER A 124 0.94 -0.19 -7.29
N PRO A 125 1.83 -1.03 -7.83
CA PRO A 125 1.51 -1.95 -8.93
C PRO A 125 0.55 -3.08 -8.50
N TRP A 126 0.27 -3.20 -7.20
CA TRP A 126 -0.58 -4.26 -6.64
C TRP A 126 -2.00 -3.78 -6.34
N ILE A 127 -2.31 -2.52 -6.63
CA ILE A 127 -3.64 -1.94 -6.47
C ILE A 127 -4.28 -1.73 -7.84
N ARG A 128 -5.60 -1.98 -7.89
CA ARG A 128 -6.43 -1.71 -9.04
C ARG A 128 -7.08 -0.33 -8.91
N ALA A 129 -7.01 0.46 -9.98
CA ALA A 129 -7.70 1.75 -10.05
C ALA A 129 -9.23 1.58 -10.06
N GLY A 130 -9.96 2.61 -9.62
CA GLY A 130 -11.44 2.60 -9.57
C GLY A 130 -12.02 1.70 -8.48
N ARG A 131 -11.21 1.29 -7.51
CA ARG A 131 -11.63 0.50 -6.35
C ARG A 131 -11.34 1.23 -5.05
N GLN A 132 -12.13 0.91 -4.04
CA GLN A 132 -11.86 1.33 -2.67
C GLN A 132 -11.31 0.15 -1.86
N TYR A 133 -10.49 0.45 -0.85
CA TYR A 133 -9.81 -0.56 -0.07
C TYR A 133 -10.06 -0.36 1.42
N SER A 134 -10.46 -1.39 2.15
CA SER A 134 -10.47 -1.35 3.62
C SER A 134 -9.04 -1.36 4.12
N VAL A 135 -8.73 -0.50 5.08
CA VAL A 135 -7.38 -0.34 5.64
C VAL A 135 -7.33 -0.98 7.01
N ARG A 136 -6.44 -1.94 7.19
CA ARG A 136 -6.11 -2.53 8.49
C ARG A 136 -4.70 -2.12 8.90
N ASP A 137 -4.56 -1.57 10.11
CA ASP A 137 -3.26 -1.32 10.72
C ASP A 137 -2.75 -2.60 11.40
N LEU A 138 -1.60 -3.09 10.97
CA LEU A 138 -1.01 -4.35 11.41
C LEU A 138 -0.33 -4.26 12.78
N TRP A 139 -0.03 -3.06 13.25
CA TRP A 139 0.56 -2.81 14.58
C TRP A 139 -0.50 -2.42 15.59
N ALA A 140 -1.42 -1.52 15.23
CA ALA A 140 -2.52 -1.15 16.11
C ALA A 140 -3.63 -2.22 16.16
N HIS A 141 -3.63 -3.20 15.24
CA HIS A 141 -4.66 -4.23 15.08
C HIS A 141 -6.07 -3.68 14.85
N THR A 142 -6.17 -2.46 14.32
CA THR A 142 -7.42 -1.72 14.11
C THR A 142 -7.78 -1.63 12.63
N ASN A 143 -9.09 -1.47 12.36
CA ASN A 143 -9.59 -1.21 11.01
C ASN A 143 -9.80 0.32 10.87
N ASN A 144 -9.00 0.95 10.02
CA ASN A 144 -8.94 2.41 9.83
C ASN A 144 -9.82 2.87 8.65
N GLY A 145 -11.01 2.28 8.51
CA GLY A 145 -11.98 2.65 7.47
C GLY A 145 -11.56 2.20 6.07
N THR A 146 -11.97 2.98 5.06
CA THR A 146 -11.71 2.71 3.64
C THR A 146 -10.92 3.83 2.98
N ALA A 147 -9.86 3.48 2.25
CA ALA A 147 -9.08 4.38 1.43
C ALA A 147 -9.64 4.43 0.00
N VAL A 148 -9.71 5.65 -0.55
CA VAL A 148 -10.17 5.92 -1.91
C VAL A 148 -9.13 6.83 -2.57
N ARG A 149 -8.55 6.39 -3.69
CA ARG A 149 -7.50 7.05 -4.50
C ARG A 149 -6.18 7.35 -3.81
N ASN A 150 -6.17 7.72 -2.55
CA ASN A 150 -4.97 7.99 -1.77
C ASN A 150 -5.16 7.58 -0.30
N PHE A 151 -4.05 7.58 0.42
CA PHE A 151 -4.02 7.33 1.85
C PHE A 151 -2.91 8.17 2.49
N THR A 152 -3.13 8.62 3.73
CA THR A 152 -2.10 9.27 4.54
C THR A 152 -1.96 8.55 5.87
N ALA A 153 -0.80 7.95 6.13
CA ALA A 153 -0.43 7.54 7.48
C ALA A 153 -0.02 8.79 8.26
N LYS A 154 -0.77 9.11 9.30
CA LYS A 154 -0.58 10.33 10.09
C LYS A 154 0.39 10.08 11.24
N ALA A 155 1.28 11.05 11.47
CA ALA A 155 2.20 11.07 12.61
C ALA A 155 2.96 9.74 12.81
N VAL A 156 3.54 9.21 11.72
CA VAL A 156 4.43 8.04 11.81
C VAL A 156 5.64 8.44 12.67
N PRO A 157 5.94 7.73 13.78
CA PRO A 157 7.02 8.12 14.68
C PRO A 157 8.39 8.24 14.00
N PRO A 158 9.34 8.99 14.60
CA PRO A 158 10.73 9.02 14.15
C PRO A 158 11.28 7.61 14.04
N HIS A 159 11.94 7.30 12.92
CA HIS A 159 12.50 5.97 12.64
C HIS A 159 11.47 4.82 12.68
N GLY A 160 10.18 5.16 12.67
CA GLY A 160 9.07 4.24 12.80
C GLY A 160 8.54 3.75 11.46
N VAL A 161 7.55 2.85 11.57
CA VAL A 161 6.92 2.19 10.41
C VAL A 161 5.40 2.22 10.53
N ALA A 162 4.73 2.51 9.42
CA ALA A 162 3.32 2.18 9.23
C ALA A 162 3.21 0.92 8.37
N ALA A 163 2.62 -0.13 8.93
CA ALA A 163 2.40 -1.42 8.27
C ALA A 163 0.90 -1.61 8.09
N LEU A 164 0.43 -1.64 6.85
CA LEU A 164 -0.99 -1.64 6.51
C LEU A 164 -1.33 -2.83 5.62
N LEU A 165 -2.48 -3.44 5.86
CA LEU A 165 -3.09 -4.39 4.93
C LEU A 165 -4.32 -3.75 4.31
N LEU A 166 -4.29 -3.57 2.98
CA LEU A 166 -5.39 -3.05 2.20
C LEU A 166 -6.12 -4.21 1.53
N GLN A 167 -7.40 -4.37 1.87
CA GLN A 167 -8.26 -5.39 1.26
C GLN A 167 -9.28 -4.74 0.37
N ASP A 168 -9.62 -5.42 -0.71
CA ASP A 168 -10.56 -4.90 -1.67
C ASP A 168 -11.97 -4.75 -1.05
N ALA A 169 -12.52 -3.53 -1.04
CA ALA A 169 -13.75 -3.17 -0.35
C ALA A 169 -14.87 -2.67 -1.27
N GLY A 170 -14.76 -2.90 -2.57
CA GLY A 170 -15.82 -2.53 -3.53
C GLY A 170 -15.34 -1.61 -4.64
N ASP A 171 -16.29 -1.19 -5.47
CA ASP A 171 -16.06 -0.15 -6.46
C ASP A 171 -15.88 1.19 -5.75
N GLU A 172 -15.11 2.08 -6.39
CA GLU A 172 -14.96 3.45 -5.93
C GLU A 172 -16.34 4.16 -5.87
N PRO A 173 -16.61 4.99 -4.85
CA PRO A 173 -17.86 5.73 -4.79
C PRO A 173 -18.03 6.66 -6.00
N GLY A 174 -19.25 6.73 -6.53
CA GLY A 174 -19.59 7.68 -7.59
C GLY A 174 -19.54 9.14 -7.12
N GLY A 175 -19.49 10.06 -8.07
CA GLY A 175 -19.55 11.50 -7.81
C GLY A 175 -18.24 12.14 -7.32
N ILE A 176 -17.13 11.40 -7.33
CA ILE A 176 -15.81 11.93 -6.96
C ILE A 176 -15.11 12.54 -8.18
N TYR A 177 -14.59 13.76 -8.04
CA TYR A 177 -13.84 14.47 -9.07
C TYR A 177 -12.33 14.52 -8.75
N PRO A 178 -11.42 14.38 -9.74
CA PRO A 178 -11.64 14.09 -11.17
C PRO A 178 -12.34 12.74 -11.39
N PRO A 179 -12.98 12.44 -12.54
CA PRO A 179 -13.78 11.21 -12.71
C PRO A 179 -12.97 9.91 -12.71
N CYS A 180 -11.64 10.00 -12.71
CA CYS A 180 -10.73 8.87 -12.60
C CYS A 180 -9.59 9.21 -11.62
N ALA A 181 -8.93 8.17 -11.09
CA ALA A 181 -7.85 8.34 -10.12
C ALA A 181 -6.57 8.98 -10.71
N VAL A 182 -6.32 8.83 -12.01
CA VAL A 182 -5.18 9.39 -12.74
C VAL A 182 -5.70 10.13 -13.96
N ILE A 183 -5.65 11.46 -13.95
CA ILE A 183 -6.30 12.32 -14.95
C ILE A 183 -5.91 11.95 -16.38
N GLU A 184 -4.65 11.58 -16.61
CA GLU A 184 -4.13 11.17 -17.93
C GLU A 184 -4.76 9.86 -18.44
N TRP A 185 -5.39 9.09 -17.57
CA TRP A 185 -6.08 7.84 -17.87
C TRP A 185 -7.60 8.01 -17.96
N CYS A 186 -8.13 9.22 -17.76
CA CYS A 186 -9.55 9.50 -17.89
C CYS A 186 -9.99 9.40 -19.36
N MET A 187 -10.88 8.45 -19.65
CA MET A 187 -11.52 8.27 -20.96
C MET A 187 -13.03 8.46 -20.82
N ALA A 188 -13.63 9.21 -21.73
CA ALA A 188 -15.08 9.25 -21.90
C ALA A 188 -15.58 7.91 -22.49
N PRO A 189 -16.86 7.54 -22.30
CA PRO A 189 -17.43 6.31 -22.86
C PRO A 189 -17.30 6.19 -24.39
N ASN A 190 -17.14 7.31 -25.09
CA ASN A 190 -16.90 7.38 -26.53
C ASN A 190 -15.43 7.12 -26.94
N GLY A 191 -14.55 6.75 -25.98
CA GLY A 191 -13.15 6.46 -26.23
C GLY A 191 -12.26 7.70 -26.41
N THR A 192 -12.76 8.91 -26.12
CA THR A 192 -11.94 10.14 -26.14
C THR A 192 -11.34 10.42 -24.77
N ARG A 193 -10.09 10.91 -24.73
CA ARG A 193 -9.50 11.38 -23.46
C ARG A 193 -10.27 12.59 -22.96
N LEU A 194 -10.63 12.58 -21.68
CA LEU A 194 -11.20 13.77 -21.04
C LEU A 194 -10.10 14.83 -20.93
N HIS A 195 -10.21 15.91 -21.70
CA HIS A 195 -9.26 17.01 -21.66
C HIS A 195 -9.61 17.93 -20.50
N LEU A 196 -9.25 17.54 -19.28
CA LEU A 196 -9.50 18.32 -18.06
C LEU A 196 -8.53 19.53 -17.98
N SER A 197 -8.60 20.44 -18.95
CA SER A 197 -7.90 21.74 -18.93
C SER A 197 -8.76 22.78 -18.21
N GLY A 198 -8.14 23.66 -17.44
CA GLY A 198 -8.81 24.54 -16.46
C GLY A 198 -9.88 25.50 -17.01
N GLU A 199 -10.06 25.64 -18.32
CA GLU A 199 -11.12 26.44 -18.94
C GLU A 199 -12.43 25.65 -19.21
N GLU A 200 -12.39 24.31 -19.22
CA GLU A 200 -13.59 23.46 -19.34
C GLU A 200 -14.23 23.16 -17.97
N TYR A 201 -13.62 23.68 -16.89
CA TYR A 201 -14.01 23.58 -15.48
C TYR A 201 -15.38 24.22 -15.15
N VAL A 202 -15.83 25.20 -15.94
CA VAL A 202 -17.08 25.95 -15.68
C VAL A 202 -18.26 25.44 -16.52
N ARG A 203 -18.02 24.73 -17.63
CA ARG A 203 -19.11 24.25 -18.50
C ARG A 203 -19.69 22.90 -18.09
N THR A 204 -18.87 21.99 -17.59
CA THR A 204 -19.32 20.62 -17.25
C THR A 204 -20.07 20.50 -15.92
N LEU A 205 -20.11 21.55 -15.09
CA LEU A 205 -20.88 21.54 -13.84
C LEU A 205 -22.38 21.79 -14.03
N TRP A 206 -22.85 22.18 -15.22
CA TRP A 206 -24.25 22.53 -15.48
C TRP A 206 -24.94 21.72 -16.58
N GLU A 207 -24.23 20.80 -17.26
CA GLU A 207 -24.77 20.03 -18.39
C GLU A 207 -24.67 18.50 -18.22
N LEU A 208 -24.15 17.97 -17.11
CA LEU A 208 -24.15 16.51 -16.93
C LEU A 208 -25.56 16.02 -16.61
N PRO A 209 -26.16 15.14 -17.44
CA PRO A 209 -27.39 14.46 -17.09
C PRO A 209 -27.16 13.60 -15.84
N SER A 210 -28.23 13.41 -15.08
CA SER A 210 -28.23 12.99 -13.67
C SER A 210 -27.58 11.66 -13.32
N GLU A 211 -26.98 10.90 -14.23
CA GLU A 211 -26.19 9.70 -13.93
C GLU A 211 -25.17 9.42 -15.04
N PRO A 212 -23.84 9.46 -14.80
CA PRO A 212 -22.89 8.95 -15.78
C PRO A 212 -22.49 7.51 -15.43
N GLU A 213 -22.86 6.57 -16.29
CA GLU A 213 -22.17 5.28 -16.41
C GLU A 213 -20.72 5.56 -16.88
N ILE A 214 -19.77 5.55 -15.95
CA ILE A 214 -18.34 5.66 -16.25
C ILE A 214 -17.78 4.24 -16.34
N LEU A 215 -17.33 3.84 -17.53
CA LEU A 215 -16.61 2.59 -17.74
C LEU A 215 -15.17 2.75 -17.23
N VAL A 216 -14.84 2.08 -16.13
CA VAL A 216 -13.46 1.92 -15.67
C VAL A 216 -12.85 0.73 -16.41
N ASP A 217 -11.97 0.98 -17.38
CA ASP A 217 -11.19 -0.08 -18.01
C ASP A 217 -10.14 -0.60 -17.01
N VAL A 218 -10.26 -1.87 -16.68
CA VAL A 218 -9.36 -2.55 -15.75
C VAL A 218 -8.21 -3.07 -16.59
N GLY A 219 -7.13 -2.29 -16.65
CA GLY A 219 -5.94 -2.63 -17.42
C GLY A 219 -5.55 -4.10 -17.25
N VAL A 220 -5.61 -4.81 -18.38
CA VAL A 220 -5.31 -6.23 -18.58
C VAL A 220 -3.86 -6.53 -18.17
N ASP A 221 -3.67 -7.65 -17.47
CA ASP A 221 -2.37 -8.26 -17.18
C ASP A 221 -1.47 -8.28 -18.42
N ALA A 222 -0.38 -7.53 -18.38
CA ALA A 222 0.65 -7.58 -19.41
C ALA A 222 1.50 -8.86 -19.26
N VAL A 223 0.92 -10.02 -19.60
CA VAL A 223 1.71 -11.22 -19.89
C VAL A 223 2.28 -11.09 -21.30
N ARG A 224 3.60 -10.93 -21.34
CA ARG A 224 4.40 -10.81 -22.57
C ARG A 224 4.42 -12.16 -23.32
N GLY A 225 3.50 -12.34 -24.26
CA GLY A 225 3.49 -13.48 -25.18
C GLY A 225 2.46 -13.27 -26.30
N GLY A 226 2.92 -13.24 -27.56
CA GLY A 226 2.10 -12.89 -28.71
C GLY A 226 0.87 -13.78 -28.91
N GLY A 227 -0.28 -13.15 -29.10
CA GLY A 227 -1.58 -13.76 -29.41
C GLY A 227 -2.68 -12.74 -29.13
N GLY A 228 -3.58 -12.52 -30.10
CA GLY A 228 -4.52 -11.39 -30.13
C GLY A 228 -5.39 -11.18 -28.88
N VAL A 229 -5.66 -9.91 -28.57
CA VAL A 229 -6.48 -9.46 -27.44
C VAL A 229 -7.96 -9.55 -27.84
N VAL A 230 -8.71 -10.43 -27.18
CA VAL A 230 -10.18 -10.36 -27.13
C VAL A 230 -10.51 -9.80 -25.76
N GLY A 231 -10.94 -8.53 -25.71
CA GLY A 231 -11.40 -7.90 -24.48
C GLY A 231 -12.79 -8.42 -24.13
N GLU A 232 -12.94 -9.01 -22.96
CA GLU A 232 -14.24 -9.36 -22.38
C GLU A 232 -14.75 -8.14 -21.61
N SER A 233 -15.85 -7.56 -22.06
CA SER A 233 -16.52 -6.44 -21.39
C SER A 233 -17.56 -7.01 -20.42
N VAL A 234 -17.49 -6.62 -19.15
CA VAL A 234 -18.51 -6.96 -18.15
C VAL A 234 -19.37 -5.73 -17.92
N SER A 235 -20.63 -5.81 -18.34
CA SER A 235 -21.66 -4.83 -18.02
C SER A 235 -22.19 -5.08 -16.61
N ILE A 236 -22.05 -4.09 -15.72
CA ILE A 236 -22.71 -4.11 -14.41
C ILE A 236 -24.08 -3.48 -14.59
N THR A 237 -25.13 -4.31 -14.63
CA THR A 237 -26.52 -3.84 -14.67
C THR A 237 -27.06 -3.72 -13.25
N GLY A 238 -27.37 -2.49 -12.83
CA GLY A 238 -28.11 -2.21 -11.59
C GLY A 238 -29.61 -2.55 -11.73
N PRO A 239 -30.34 -2.75 -10.61
CA PRO A 239 -31.69 -3.31 -10.64
C PRO A 239 -32.72 -2.33 -11.22
N SER A 240 -33.57 -2.86 -12.10
CA SER A 240 -34.67 -2.14 -12.74
C SER A 240 -35.70 -1.65 -11.72
N ALA A 241 -35.90 -0.34 -11.62
CA ALA A 241 -37.05 0.23 -10.95
C ALA A 241 -38.28 0.11 -11.87
N LEU A 242 -39.24 -0.73 -11.45
CA LEU A 242 -40.59 -0.81 -12.02
C LEU A 242 -41.39 0.45 -11.63
N SER A 243 -42.04 1.01 -12.67
CA SER A 243 -43.11 2.04 -12.74
C SER A 243 -43.47 2.85 -11.49
#